data_AF-A0A2S4N453-F1
#
_entry.id   AF-A0A2S4N453-F1
#
_cell.length_a   1.000
_cell.length_b   1.000
_cell.length_c   1.000
_cell.angle_alpha   90.00
_cell.angle_beta   90.00
_cell.angle_gamma   90.00
#
_symmetry.space_group_name_H-M   'P 1'
#
loop_
_entity.id
_entity.type
_entity.pdbx_description
1 polymer ?
#
loop_
_entity_poly.entity_id
_entity_poly.type
_entity_poly.pdbx_seq_one_letter_code
_entity_poly.pdbx_strand_id
1 'polypeptide(L)' 'MYKDVNKGITSITYNHLNLPTKIVFTGTNRNIVYLYDATGQKVKKVVTNGTTITTTDYLTG' A
#
# COMPACT_ATOMS: atom_id res chain seq x y z
N MET A 1 -12.46 11.22 10.91
CA MET A 1 -11.56 10.04 10.92
C MET A 1 -12.28 8.89 10.23
N TYR A 2 -11.96 8.62 8.96
CA TYR A 2 -12.51 7.46 8.26
C TYR A 2 -11.63 6.25 8.60
N LYS A 3 -12.03 5.50 9.64
CA LYS A 3 -11.51 4.17 9.87
C LYS A 3 -12.38 3.26 9.03
N ASP A 4 -11.90 2.81 7.88
CA ASP A 4 -12.57 1.77 7.09
C ASP A 4 -12.45 0.43 7.84
N VAL A 5 -13.23 0.27 8.92
CA VAL A 5 -13.24 -0.92 9.78
C VAL A 5 -13.65 -2.17 9.00
N ASN A 6 -14.37 -2.00 7.89
CA ASN A 6 -14.83 -3.09 7.02
C ASN A 6 -13.70 -3.79 6.24
N LYS A 7 -12.48 -3.22 6.18
CA LYS A 7 -11.32 -3.84 5.51
C LYS A 7 -10.22 -4.29 6.47
N GLY A 8 -10.43 -4.16 7.78
CA GLY A 8 -9.42 -4.50 8.78
C GLY A 8 -8.15 -3.67 8.65
N ILE A 9 -8.25 -2.40 8.24
CA ILE A 9 -7.07 -1.52 8.09
C ILE A 9 -6.76 -0.86 9.43
N THR A 10 -5.50 -0.97 9.86
CA THR A 10 -4.97 -0.33 11.07
C THR A 10 -4.53 1.09 10.79
N SER A 11 -3.74 1.28 9.74
CA SER A 11 -3.19 2.58 9.38
C SER A 11 -2.88 2.68 7.89
N ILE A 12 -2.96 3.91 7.38
CA ILE A 12 -2.56 4.26 6.03
C ILE A 12 -1.58 5.43 6.13
N THR A 13 -0.41 5.27 5.53
CA THR A 13 0.57 6.35 5.34
C THR A 13 0.38 6.92 3.95
N TYR A 14 0.50 8.25 3.84
CA TYR A 14 0.35 8.99 2.60
C TYR A 14 1.64 9.72 2.25
N ASN A 15 1.85 10.01 0.96
CA ASN A 15 2.91 10.93 0.51
C ASN A 15 2.40 12.39 0.47
N HIS A 16 3.27 13.30 0.02
CA HIS A 16 2.97 14.72 -0.15
C HIS A 16 1.86 15.03 -1.19
N LEU A 17 1.53 14.07 -2.05
CA LEU A 17 0.42 14.15 -3.00
C LEU A 17 -0.89 13.58 -2.43
N ASN A 18 -0.92 13.27 -1.13
CA ASN A 18 -2.03 12.58 -0.45
C ASN A 18 -2.36 11.20 -1.06
N LEU A 19 -1.37 10.52 -1.66
CA LEU A 19 -1.51 9.17 -2.20
C LEU A 19 -1.07 8.12 -1.17
N PRO A 20 -1.80 6.99 -0.99
CA PRO A 20 -1.44 5.94 -0.03
C PRO A 20 -0.11 5.26 -0.41
N THR A 21 0.89 5.31 0.46
CA THR A 21 2.20 4.64 0.28
C THR A 21 2.31 3.34 1.06
N LYS A 22 1.67 3.24 2.22
CA LYS A 22 1.69 2.04 3.05
C LYS A 22 0.35 1.82 3.72
N ILE A 23 -0.17 0.61 3.61
CA ILE A 23 -1.41 0.17 4.25
C ILE A 23 -1.06 -1.01 5.15
N VAL A 24 -1.39 -0.92 6.43
CA VAL A 24 -1.19 -1.99 7.42
C VAL A 24 -2.55 -2.52 7.85
N PHE A 25 -2.69 -3.85 7.89
CA PHE A 25 -3.92 -4.52 8.29
C PHE A 25 -3.82 -5.02 9.74
N THR A 26 -4.96 -5.08 10.42
CA THR A 26 -5.07 -5.55 11.81
C THR A 26 -4.95 -7.06 11.89
N GLY A 27 -4.45 -7.56 13.02
CA GLY A 27 -4.45 -8.99 13.37
C GLY A 27 -3.60 -9.91 12.47
N THR A 28 -2.79 -9.36 11.57
CA THR A 28 -1.95 -10.16 10.64
C THR A 28 -0.67 -9.41 10.25
N ASN A 29 0.37 -10.13 9.83
CA ASN A 29 1.56 -9.55 9.17
C ASN A 29 1.24 -9.19 7.70
N ARG A 30 0.10 -8.54 7.46
CA ARG A 30 -0.35 -8.13 6.13
C ARG A 30 -0.12 -6.64 5.96
N ASN A 31 0.52 -6.27 4.85
CA ASN A 31 0.68 -4.89 4.45
C ASN A 31 0.71 -4.76 2.94
N ILE A 32 0.38 -3.57 2.45
CA ILE A 32 0.56 -3.20 1.06
C ILE A 32 1.43 -1.96 1.01
N VAL A 33 2.48 -1.99 0.20
CA VAL A 33 3.37 -0.86 -0.05
C VAL A 33 3.23 -0.46 -1.51
N TYR A 34 3.11 0.84 -1.76
CA TYR A 34 3.08 1.43 -3.08
C TYR A 34 4.27 2.36 -3.25
N LEU A 35 4.87 2.31 -4.44
CA LEU A 35 5.85 3.30 -4.88
C LEU A 35 5.21 4.10 -6.02
N TYR A 36 5.37 5.42 -5.94
CA TYR A 36 4.94 6.34 -6.98
C TYR A 36 6.17 7.08 -7.51
N ASP A 37 6.09 7.50 -8.77
CA ASP A 37 7.02 8.48 -9.31
C ASP A 37 6.73 9.89 -8.76
N ALA A 38 7.50 10.88 -9.22
CA ALA A 38 7.32 12.28 -8.82
C ALA A 38 6.00 12.89 -9.34
N THR A 39 5.36 12.29 -10.35
CA THR A 39 4.09 12.75 -10.93
C THR A 39 2.87 12.16 -10.23
N GLY A 40 3.06 11.15 -9.38
CA GLY A 40 1.99 10.42 -8.69
C GLY A 40 1.54 9.16 -9.41
N GLN A 41 2.22 8.73 -10.48
CA GLN A 41 1.99 7.47 -11.15
C GLN A 41 2.55 6.31 -10.32
N LYS A 42 1.77 5.25 -10.15
CA LYS A 42 2.18 4.06 -9.41
C LYS A 42 3.16 3.23 -10.25
N VAL A 43 4.40 3.11 -9.78
CA VAL A 43 5.47 2.33 -10.43
C VAL A 43 5.62 0.95 -9.81
N LYS A 44 5.21 0.77 -8.54
CA LYS A 44 5.32 -0.52 -7.85
C LYS A 44 4.21 -0.74 -6.84
N LYS A 45 3.82 -2.00 -6.68
CA LYS A 45 2.97 -2.49 -5.59
C LYS A 45 3.61 -3.74 -4.99
N VAL A 46 3.76 -3.75 -3.68
CA VAL A 46 4.21 -4.93 -2.91
C VAL A 46 3.10 -5.30 -1.93
N VAL A 47 2.60 -6.52 -2.03
CA VAL A 47 1.61 -7.09 -1.11
C VAL A 47 2.32 -8.13 -0.27
N THR A 48 2.36 -7.91 1.04
CA THR A 48 2.85 -8.88 2.02
C THR A 48 1.63 -9.53 2.67
N ASN A 49 1.60 -10.85 2.67
CA ASN A 49 0.58 -11.64 3.35
C ASN A 49 1.22 -12.77 4.15
N GLY A 50 1.61 -12.45 5.39
CA GLY A 50 2.40 -13.38 6.21
C GLY A 50 3.78 -13.59 5.59
N THR A 51 4.05 -14.82 5.15
CA THR A 51 5.31 -15.19 4.49
C THR A 51 5.28 -14.98 2.97
N THR A 52 4.09 -14.83 2.38
CA THR A 52 3.96 -14.61 0.94
C THR A 52 4.14 -13.14 0.60
N ILE A 53 5.09 -12.84 -0.27
CA ILE A 53 5.32 -11.50 -0.80
C ILE A 53 5.05 -11.53 -2.30
N THR A 54 4.11 -10.70 -2.75
CA THR A 54 3.78 -10.52 -4.16
C THR A 54 4.15 -9.11 -4.59
N THR A 55 5.08 -9.00 -5.53
CA THR A 55 5.50 -7.73 -6.11
C THR A 55 4.92 -7.60 -7.52
N THR A 56 4.36 -6.44 -7.82
CA THR A 56 3.91 -6.04 -9.14
C THR A 56 4.61 -4.74 -9.50
N ASP A 57 5.53 -4.81 -10.44
CA ASP A 57 6.18 -3.63 -11.02
C ASP A 57 5.37 -3.19 -12.24
N TYR A 58 4.94 -1.92 -12.23
CA TYR A 58 4.25 -1.31 -13.36
C TYR A 58 5.34 -0.72 -14.25
N LEU A 59 5.84 -1.53 -15.18
CA LEU A 59 6.74 -1.05 -16.23
C LEU A 59 6.00 0.03 -17.02
N THR A 60 6.50 1.25 -16.93
CA THR A 60 6.11 2.36 -17.81
C THR A 60 6.57 1.98 -19.22
N GLY A 61 5.63 1.57 -20.06
CA GLY A 61 5.85 1.38 -21.51
C GLY A 61 5.71 2.70 -22.24
#